data_AF-A0A2C9CVJ6-F1
#
_entry.id   AF-A0A2C9CVJ6-F1
#
_cell.length_a   1.000
_cell.length_b   1.000
_cell.length_c   1.000
_cell.angle_alpha   90.00
_cell.angle_beta   90.00
_cell.angle_gamma   90.00
#
_symmetry.space_group_name_H-M   'P 1'
#
loop_
_entity.id
_entity.type
_entity.pdbx_description
1 polymer ?
#
loop_
_entity_poly.entity_id
_entity_poly.type
_entity_poly.pdbx_seq_one_letter_code
_entity_poly.pdbx_strand_id
1 'polypeptide(L)'
;MTGLTKGLLLAAFLPLAACQSGGGVGVGGATATRFDDNDPDVDRGIDAHRLSDMRASIWVDPLGCQHWLIDDGIEGYLSNRLNADGTPRCDGPSITVGQEIGSTQRLIRNPN
;
A
#
# COMPACT_ATOMS: atom_id res chain seq x y z
N MET A 1 7.47 59.11 -13.40
CA MET A 1 8.43 58.14 -13.95
C MET A 1 8.25 56.84 -13.18
N THR A 2 7.23 56.08 -13.58
CA THR A 2 7.33 54.69 -14.10
C THR A 2 7.64 53.64 -13.03
N GLY A 3 6.57 53.05 -12.49
CA GLY A 3 6.63 51.78 -11.80
C GLY A 3 7.08 50.67 -12.75
N LEU A 4 7.97 49.80 -12.27
CA LEU A 4 8.47 48.67 -13.03
C LEU A 4 8.03 47.38 -12.33
N THR A 5 7.01 46.78 -12.92
CA THR A 5 6.63 45.38 -12.84
C THR A 5 7.85 44.45 -12.85
N LYS A 6 7.98 43.59 -11.84
CA LYS A 6 8.75 42.35 -11.91
C LYS A 6 7.86 41.19 -11.50
N GLY A 7 6.99 40.81 -12.42
CA GLY A 7 6.38 39.48 -12.40
C GLY A 7 7.49 38.47 -12.65
N LEU A 8 7.82 37.68 -11.64
CA LEU A 8 8.66 36.50 -11.81
C LEU A 8 7.72 35.31 -12.04
N LEU A 9 7.35 35.12 -13.30
CA LEU A 9 6.83 33.86 -13.82
C LEU A 9 7.96 32.83 -13.74
N LEU A 10 7.90 31.91 -12.79
CA LEU A 10 8.74 30.71 -12.82
C LEU A 10 7.92 29.60 -13.49
N ALA A 11 8.16 29.45 -14.79
CA ALA A 11 7.66 28.36 -15.60
C ALA A 11 8.32 27.02 -15.22
N ALA A 12 7.55 25.96 -15.39
CA ALA A 12 7.84 24.59 -15.02
C ALA A 12 9.10 23.99 -15.67
N PHE A 13 9.76 23.11 -14.92
CA PHE A 13 10.54 22.00 -15.49
C PHE A 13 10.05 20.70 -14.85
N LEU A 14 9.19 19.99 -15.57
CA LEU A 14 8.94 18.55 -15.36
C LEU A 14 10.01 17.77 -16.13
N PRO A 15 10.90 17.02 -15.48
CA PRO A 15 11.46 15.83 -16.09
C PRO A 15 10.50 14.65 -15.84
N LEU A 16 9.72 14.33 -16.86
CA LEU A 16 8.95 13.08 -16.96
C LEU A 16 9.89 11.99 -17.51
N ALA A 17 9.89 10.82 -16.85
CA ALA A 17 10.53 9.55 -17.21
C ALA A 17 12.01 9.35 -16.82
N ALA A 18 12.21 8.70 -15.66
CA ALA A 18 13.34 7.77 -15.46
C ALA A 18 12.80 6.34 -15.57
N CYS A 19 13.08 5.66 -16.68
CA CYS A 19 12.93 4.20 -16.76
C CYS A 19 14.20 3.59 -16.19
N GLN A 20 14.25 3.37 -14.88
CA GLN A 20 15.36 2.62 -14.27
C GLN A 20 15.05 1.13 -14.37
N SER A 21 15.80 0.47 -15.25
CA SER A 21 15.92 -0.98 -15.26
C SER A 21 16.85 -1.40 -14.11
N GLY A 22 16.30 -2.23 -13.22
CA GLY A 22 17.02 -3.19 -12.38
C GLY A 22 18.21 -2.70 -11.56
N GLY A 23 17.98 -2.48 -10.27
CA GLY A 23 19.04 -2.37 -9.26
C GLY A 23 18.66 -1.41 -8.14
N GLY A 24 17.86 -1.89 -7.18
CA GLY A 24 17.50 -1.10 -6.01
C GLY A 24 18.75 -0.67 -5.23
N VAL A 25 19.08 0.61 -5.27
CA VAL A 25 19.97 1.25 -4.30
C VAL A 25 19.09 1.63 -3.11
N GLY A 26 19.00 0.75 -2.12
CA GLY A 26 18.40 1.06 -0.83
C GLY A 26 19.34 1.97 -0.04
N VAL A 27 19.05 3.27 0.01
CA VAL A 27 19.61 4.17 1.02
C VAL A 27 18.68 4.12 2.23
N GLY A 28 18.84 3.08 3.04
CA GLY A 28 18.09 2.85 4.28
C GLY A 28 18.88 1.88 5.15
N GLY A 29 19.25 2.31 6.35
CA GLY A 29 20.28 1.71 7.18
C GLY A 29 20.10 0.21 7.44
N ALA A 30 21.17 -0.54 7.20
CA ALA A 30 21.34 -1.91 7.65
C ALA A 30 21.16 -2.01 9.17
N THR A 31 19.98 -2.44 9.64
CA THR A 31 19.78 -3.19 10.91
C THR A 31 18.52 -4.08 10.89
N ALA A 32 18.18 -4.72 9.77
CA ALA A 32 17.14 -5.76 9.76
C ALA A 32 17.72 -7.15 10.10
N THR A 33 18.43 -7.32 11.22
CA THR A 33 18.81 -8.66 11.72
C THR A 33 17.66 -9.38 12.43
N ARG A 34 16.42 -8.88 12.31
CA ARG A 34 15.24 -9.36 13.06
C ARG A 34 14.28 -10.22 12.22
N PHE A 35 14.37 -10.17 10.90
CA PHE A 35 13.43 -10.84 10.00
C PHE A 35 14.19 -11.59 8.91
N ASP A 36 13.64 -12.70 8.45
CA ASP A 36 14.24 -13.44 7.34
C ASP A 36 14.17 -12.60 6.06
N ASP A 37 15.28 -12.55 5.31
CA ASP A 37 15.41 -11.69 4.12
C ASP A 37 14.35 -11.98 3.03
N ASN A 38 13.74 -13.16 3.06
CA ASN A 38 12.70 -13.60 2.12
C ASN A 38 11.31 -13.77 2.76
N ASP A 39 11.08 -13.24 3.97
CA ASP A 39 9.75 -13.28 4.61
C ASP A 39 8.77 -12.36 3.84
N PRO A 40 7.68 -12.88 3.24
CA PRO A 40 6.69 -12.06 2.55
C PRO A 40 5.76 -11.29 3.51
N ASP A 41 5.74 -11.63 4.80
CA ASP A 41 4.90 -10.98 5.81
C ASP A 41 5.57 -9.74 6.43
N VAL A 42 6.65 -9.25 5.81
CA VAL A 42 7.44 -8.13 6.34
C VAL A 42 7.40 -6.99 5.34
N ASP A 43 6.82 -5.88 5.78
CA ASP A 43 7.05 -4.60 5.14
C ASP A 43 8.51 -4.19 5.39
N ARG A 44 9.17 -3.80 4.30
CA ARG A 44 10.58 -3.43 4.29
C ARG A 44 10.65 -1.98 3.87
N GLY A 45 11.41 -1.20 4.62
CA GLY A 45 11.53 0.23 4.37
C GLY A 45 12.24 0.92 5.50
N ILE A 46 11.89 2.19 5.69
CA ILE A 46 12.46 3.02 6.76
C ILE A 46 11.90 2.60 8.14
N ASP A 47 10.72 1.97 8.16
CA ASP A 47 9.93 1.60 9.33
C ASP A 47 9.43 0.14 9.30
N ALA A 48 10.35 -0.77 8.93
CA ALA A 48 10.05 -2.19 8.76
C ALA A 48 9.27 -2.83 9.92
N HIS A 49 8.11 -3.41 9.59
CA HIS A 49 7.26 -4.15 10.51
C HIS A 49 6.52 -5.30 9.80
N ARG A 50 5.88 -6.18 10.58
CA ARG A 50 5.08 -7.27 10.00
C ARG A 50 3.76 -6.75 9.47
N LEU A 51 3.29 -7.28 8.34
CA LEU A 51 1.97 -6.94 7.79
C LEU A 51 0.82 -7.18 8.79
N SER A 52 1.00 -8.14 9.72
CA SER A 52 0.07 -8.44 10.80
C SER A 52 -0.10 -7.30 11.83
N ASP A 53 0.87 -6.40 11.92
CA ASP A 53 0.86 -5.32 12.90
C ASP A 53 0.17 -4.07 12.36
N MET A 54 0.01 -4.02 11.03
CA MET A 54 -0.63 -2.93 10.32
C MET A 54 -2.15 -3.00 10.36
N ARG A 55 -2.77 -1.86 10.03
CA ARG A 55 -4.21 -1.73 9.91
C ARG A 55 -4.61 -1.98 8.46
N ALA A 56 -5.49 -2.97 8.26
CA ALA A 56 -6.06 -3.27 6.97
C ALA A 56 -7.53 -2.83 6.90
N SER A 57 -7.93 -2.37 5.72
CA SER A 57 -9.33 -2.17 5.36
C SER A 57 -9.81 -3.25 4.40
N ILE A 58 -11.13 -3.32 4.17
CA ILE A 58 -11.75 -4.29 3.26
C ILE A 58 -12.25 -3.56 2.04
N TRP A 59 -11.64 -3.85 0.89
CA TRP A 59 -12.08 -3.39 -0.42
C TRP A 59 -12.87 -4.49 -1.14
N VAL A 60 -13.84 -4.10 -1.97
CA VAL A 60 -14.64 -5.06 -2.74
C VAL A 60 -14.50 -4.84 -4.24
N ASP A 61 -14.14 -5.91 -4.94
CA ASP A 61 -13.95 -5.90 -6.39
C ASP A 61 -15.27 -5.88 -7.17
N PRO A 62 -15.24 -5.67 -8.50
CA PRO A 62 -16.44 -5.68 -9.33
C PRO A 62 -17.20 -7.01 -9.36
N LEU A 63 -16.59 -8.11 -8.91
CA LEU A 63 -17.23 -9.42 -8.78
C LEU A 63 -17.92 -9.60 -7.41
N GLY A 64 -17.78 -8.64 -6.50
CA GLY A 64 -18.34 -8.69 -5.15
C GLY A 64 -17.47 -9.47 -4.15
N CYS A 65 -16.20 -9.70 -4.49
CA CYS A 65 -15.26 -10.42 -3.62
C CYS A 65 -14.40 -9.44 -2.81
N GLN A 66 -14.14 -9.82 -1.55
CA GLN A 66 -13.45 -8.98 -0.58
C GLN A 66 -11.94 -9.17 -0.66
N HIS A 67 -11.22 -8.06 -0.49
CA HIS A 67 -9.77 -7.99 -0.44
C HIS A 67 -9.34 -7.22 0.80
N TRP A 68 -8.27 -7.67 1.45
CA TRP A 68 -7.54 -6.85 2.41
C TRP A 68 -6.73 -5.82 1.65
N LEU A 69 -6.84 -4.57 2.07
CA LEU A 69 -6.03 -3.46 1.57
C LEU A 69 -5.29 -2.83 2.75
N ILE A 70 -3.98 -2.66 2.61
CA ILE A 70 -3.13 -1.94 3.55
C ILE A 70 -2.42 -0.84 2.77
N ASP A 71 -2.35 0.33 3.38
CA ASP A 71 -1.57 1.46 2.90
C ASP A 71 -0.60 1.87 4.01
N ASP A 72 0.69 1.82 3.71
CA ASP A 72 1.78 2.22 4.60
C ASP A 72 2.37 3.60 4.21
N GLY A 73 1.62 4.36 3.41
CA GLY A 73 1.93 5.72 3.00
C GLY A 73 2.56 5.81 1.62
N ILE A 74 3.62 5.05 1.34
CA ILE A 74 4.23 4.94 0.00
C ILE A 74 3.95 3.56 -0.61
N GLU A 75 4.09 2.50 0.19
CA GLU A 75 3.83 1.13 -0.19
C GLU A 75 2.38 0.70 0.10
N GLY A 76 1.80 -0.09 -0.81
CA GLY A 76 0.45 -0.64 -0.67
C GLY A 76 0.44 -2.16 -0.83
N TYR A 77 -0.31 -2.84 0.03
CA TYR A 77 -0.48 -4.29 0.02
C TYR A 77 -1.93 -4.66 -0.23
N LEU A 78 -2.15 -5.64 -1.12
CA LEU A 78 -3.48 -6.18 -1.41
C LEU A 78 -3.44 -7.71 -1.44
N SER A 79 -4.41 -8.34 -0.80
CA SER A 79 -4.60 -9.79 -0.85
C SER A 79 -6.08 -10.17 -0.81
N ASN A 80 -6.44 -11.31 -1.42
CA ASN A 80 -7.79 -11.84 -1.31
C ASN A 80 -8.12 -12.16 0.15
N ARG A 81 -9.29 -11.73 0.60
CA ARG A 81 -9.82 -12.21 1.88
C ARG A 81 -10.48 -13.57 1.64
N LEU A 82 -9.97 -14.59 2.32
CA LEU A 82 -10.42 -15.96 2.14
C LEU A 82 -11.40 -16.40 3.25
N ASN A 83 -12.28 -17.33 2.89
CA ASN A 83 -13.04 -18.16 3.82
C ASN A 83 -12.11 -19.23 4.45
N ALA A 84 -12.60 -19.91 5.49
CA ALA A 84 -11.84 -20.98 6.15
C ALA A 84 -11.51 -22.17 5.23
N ASP A 85 -12.28 -22.36 4.16
CA ASP A 85 -12.05 -23.38 3.12
C ASP A 85 -11.06 -22.92 2.03
N GLY A 86 -10.49 -21.72 2.16
CA GLY A 86 -9.55 -21.14 1.20
C GLY A 86 -10.21 -20.50 -0.02
N THR A 87 -11.54 -20.51 -0.14
CA THR A 87 -12.24 -19.83 -1.24
C THR A 87 -12.27 -18.31 -1.00
N PRO A 88 -12.30 -17.47 -2.06
CA PRO A 88 -12.50 -16.04 -1.91
C PRO A 88 -13.81 -15.73 -1.18
N ARG A 89 -13.75 -14.80 -0.24
CA ARG A 89 -14.93 -14.36 0.52
C ARG A 89 -15.72 -13.33 -0.28
N CYS A 90 -16.77 -13.77 -0.94
CA CYS A 90 -17.64 -12.91 -1.75
C CYS A 90 -19.01 -12.79 -1.10
N ASP A 91 -19.48 -11.55 -0.91
CA ASP A 91 -20.80 -11.26 -0.32
C ASP A 91 -21.87 -11.06 -1.42
N GLY A 92 -21.53 -11.33 -2.69
CA GLY A 92 -22.43 -11.24 -3.84
C GLY A 92 -22.74 -9.79 -4.25
N PRO A 93 -23.75 -9.56 -5.11
CA PRO A 93 -24.07 -8.23 -5.65
C PRO A 93 -24.73 -7.27 -4.65
N SER A 94 -24.96 -7.70 -3.40
CA SER A 94 -25.56 -6.88 -2.34
C SER A 94 -24.61 -5.85 -1.72
N ILE A 95 -23.38 -5.76 -2.22
CA ILE A 95 -22.35 -4.83 -1.76
C ILE A 95 -21.97 -3.85 -2.87
N THR A 96 -21.73 -2.59 -2.48
CA THR A 96 -21.26 -1.58 -3.42
C THR A 96 -19.82 -1.88 -3.81
N VAL A 97 -19.61 -2.20 -5.08
CA VAL A 97 -18.28 -2.42 -5.66
C VAL A 97 -17.42 -1.16 -5.54
N GLY A 98 -16.14 -1.32 -5.28
CA GLY A 98 -15.20 -0.19 -5.14
C GLY A 98 -15.32 0.58 -3.82
N GLN A 99 -15.98 0.02 -2.80
CA GLN A 99 -16.06 0.64 -1.47
C GLN A 99 -15.16 -0.06 -0.45
N GLU A 100 -14.69 0.74 0.50
CA GLU A 100 -14.16 0.26 1.76
C GLU A 100 -15.32 -0.01 2.72
N ILE A 101 -15.52 -1.27 3.13
CA ILE A 101 -16.70 -1.68 3.92
C ILE A 101 -16.39 -2.04 5.39
N GLY A 102 -15.16 -1.82 5.85
CA GLY A 102 -14.74 -2.16 7.21
C GLY A 102 -13.90 -1.07 7.86
N SER A 103 -14.06 -0.88 9.17
CA SER A 103 -13.12 -0.07 9.96
C SER A 103 -11.72 -0.67 9.84
N THR A 104 -10.68 0.15 9.71
CA THR A 104 -9.31 -0.35 9.61
C THR A 104 -8.95 -1.15 10.86
N GLN A 105 -8.80 -2.47 10.73
CA GLN A 105 -8.50 -3.35 11.87
C GLN A 105 -7.06 -3.83 11.78
N ARG A 106 -6.42 -4.03 12.92
CA ARG A 106 -5.15 -4.75 12.94
C ARG A 106 -5.39 -6.17 12.44
N LEU A 107 -4.58 -6.64 11.49
CA LEU A 107 -4.71 -8.01 11.00
C LEU A 107 -4.37 -8.99 12.13
N ILE A 108 -5.40 -9.53 12.77
CA ILE A 108 -5.22 -10.60 13.76
C ILE A 108 -4.79 -11.84 12.97
N ARG A 109 -3.52 -12.24 13.10
CA ARG A 109 -3.12 -13.61 12.74
C ARG A 109 -4.03 -14.55 13.50
N ASN A 110 -4.79 -15.36 12.78
CA ASN A 110 -5.49 -16.47 13.41
C ASN A 110 -4.43 -17.33 14.12
N PRO A 111 -4.47 -17.50 15.46
CA PRO A 111 -3.45 -18.25 16.19
C PRO A 111 -3.60 -19.77 16.05
N ASN A 112 -4.46 -20.26 15.15
CA ASN A 112 -4.68 -21.68 14.91
C ASN A 112 -3.53 -22.33 14.13
#